data_AF-A0ABD5DUK4-F1
#
_entry.id   AF-A0ABD5DUK4-F1
#
_cell.length_a   1.000
_cell.length_b   1.000
_cell.length_c   1.000
_cell.angle_alpha   90.00
_cell.angle_beta   90.00
_cell.angle_gamma   90.00
#
_symmetry.space_group_name_H-M   'P 1'
#
loop_
_entity.id
_entity.type
_entity.pdbx_description
1 polymer ?
#
loop_
_entity_poly.entity_id
_entity_poly.type
_entity_poly.pdbx_seq_one_letter_code
_entity_poly.pdbx_strand_id
1 'polypeptide(L)' 'HQRSIAETAMYRFKQLIGPTLSLRNYNAQVGEILAGVKVMNKLIGLGMPVRQPVN' A
#
# COMPACT_ATOMS: atom_id res chain seq x y z
N HIS A 1 -10.01 -12.74 7.74
CA HIS A 1 -9.72 -12.95 6.31
C HIS A 1 -9.09 -11.72 5.65
N GLN A 2 -9.73 -10.54 5.72
CA GLN A 2 -9.23 -9.31 5.04
C GLN A 2 -7.80 -8.91 5.40
N ARG A 3 -7.41 -9.02 6.68
CA ARG A 3 -6.05 -8.71 7.12
C ARG A 3 -4.97 -9.56 6.44
N SER A 4 -5.18 -10.87 6.35
CA SER A 4 -4.24 -11.78 5.70
C SER A 4 -4.12 -11.51 4.19
N ILE A 5 -5.22 -11.13 3.52
CA ILE A 5 -5.19 -10.68 2.13
C ILE A 5 -4.38 -9.39 2.00
N ALA A 6 -4.62 -8.41 2.88
CA ALA A 6 -3.90 -7.14 2.86
C ALA A 6 -2.40 -7.32 3.09
N GLU A 7 -2.00 -8.20 4.01
CA GLU A 7 -0.59 -8.54 4.27
C GLU A 7 0.06 -9.22 3.04
N THR A 8 -0.64 -10.16 2.40
CA THR A 8 -0.15 -10.83 1.19
C THR A 8 -0.02 -9.85 0.01
N ALA A 9 -0.99 -8.95 -0.16
CA ALA A 9 -0.96 -7.91 -1.18
C ALA A 9 0.16 -6.89 -0.93
N MET A 10 0.41 -6.52 0.33
CA MET A 10 1.51 -5.64 0.71
C MET A 10 2.88 -6.28 0.42
N TYR A 11 3.03 -7.59 0.67
CA TYR A 11 4.24 -8.32 0.31
C TYR A 11 4.50 -8.26 -1.20
N ARG A 12 3.48 -8.55 -2.02
CA ARG A 12 3.58 -8.46 -3.49
C ARG A 12 3.87 -7.04 -3.97
N PHE A 13 3.22 -6.04 -3.38
CA PHE A 13 3.48 -4.63 -3.68
C PHE A 13 4.96 -4.28 -3.46
N LYS A 14 5.55 -4.68 -2.33
CA LYS A 14 6.99 -4.46 -2.06
C LYS A 14 7.94 -5.21 -3.00
N GLN A 15 7.50 -6.31 -3.62
CA GLN A 15 8.31 -7.03 -4.61
C GLN A 15 8.22 -6.35 -5.99
N LEU A 16 7.06 -5.80 -6.34
CA LEU A 16 6.84 -5.08 -7.60
C LEU A 16 7.51 -3.71 -7.58
N ILE A 17 7.35 -3.00 -6.47
CA ILE A 17 7.95 -1.67 -6.28
C ILE A 17 9.31 -1.89 -5.63
N GLY A 18 10.37 -1.79 -6.44
CA GLY A 18 11.75 -1.89 -5.96
C GLY A 18 12.15 -0.74 -5.02
N PRO A 19 13.42 -0.69 -4.59
CA PRO A 19 13.91 0.35 -3.69
C PRO A 19 13.99 1.75 -4.34
N THR A 20 13.73 1.86 -5.64
CA THR A 20 13.88 3.08 -6.43
C THR A 20 12.66 3.34 -7.30
N LEU A 21 12.44 4.61 -7.67
CA LEU A 21 11.43 4.98 -8.66
C LEU A 21 11.86 4.51 -10.04
N SER A 22 10.92 3.92 -10.78
CA SER A 22 11.18 3.34 -12.10
C SER A 22 11.10 4.36 -13.23
N LEU A 23 10.34 5.44 -13.04
CA LEU A 23 10.10 6.46 -14.06
C LEU A 23 11.23 7.49 -14.08
N ARG A 24 11.59 7.97 -15.29
CA ARG A 24 12.74 8.87 -15.50
C ARG A 24 12.40 10.36 -15.47
N ASN A 25 11.13 10.71 -15.69
CA ASN A 25 10.67 12.10 -15.65
C ASN A 25 10.19 12.45 -14.24
N TYR A 26 10.54 13.64 -13.74
CA TYR A 26 10.16 14.09 -12.40
C TYR A 26 8.64 14.04 -12.14
N ASN A 27 7.82 14.57 -13.05
CA ASN A 27 6.36 14.54 -12.86
C ASN A 27 5.81 13.11 -12.91
N ALA A 28 6.43 12.24 -13.71
CA ALA A 28 6.08 10.84 -13.74
C ALA A 28 6.44 10.14 -12.41
N GLN A 29 7.60 10.45 -11.83
CA GLN A 29 8.00 9.98 -10.50
C GLN A 29 7.02 10.42 -9.40
N VAL A 30 6.58 11.69 -9.44
CA VAL A 30 5.54 12.18 -8.53
C VAL A 30 4.26 11.34 -8.67
N GLY A 31 3.85 11.03 -9.90
CA GLY A 31 2.70 10.14 -10.16
C GLY A 31 2.88 8.72 -9.61
N GLU A 32 4.07 8.12 -9.80
CA GLU A 32 4.42 6.79 -9.29
C GLU A 32 4.32 6.73 -7.75
N ILE A 33 4.88 7.74 -7.07
CA ILE A 33 4.82 7.84 -5.60
C ILE A 33 3.36 7.97 -5.14
N LEU A 34 2.58 8.87 -5.75
CA LEU A 34 1.19 9.10 -5.36
C LEU A 34 0.34 7.84 -5.54
N ALA A 35 0.54 7.09 -6.63
CA ALA A 35 -0.12 5.81 -6.85
C ALA A 35 0.27 4.78 -5.78
N GLY A 36 1.56 4.68 -5.46
CA GLY A 36 2.06 3.79 -4.41
C GLY A 36 1.46 4.11 -3.03
N VAL A 37 1.43 5.38 -2.65
CA VAL A 37 0.81 5.84 -1.39
C VAL A 37 -0.68 5.49 -1.35
N LYS A 38 -1.40 5.68 -2.45
CA LYS A 38 -2.83 5.35 -2.54
C LYS A 38 -3.09 3.85 -2.34
N VAL A 39 -2.26 2.99 -2.94
CA VAL A 39 -2.34 1.54 -2.74
C VAL A 39 -2.03 1.17 -1.29
N MET A 40 -0.95 1.71 -0.73
CA MET A 40 -0.54 1.43 0.65
C MET A 40 -1.61 1.82 1.66
N ASN A 41 -2.21 3.01 1.54
CA ASN A 41 -3.27 3.47 2.44
C ASN A 41 -4.48 2.52 2.42
N LYS A 42 -4.86 2.02 1.24
CA LYS A 42 -5.95 1.04 1.12
C LYS A 42 -5.61 -0.28 1.81
N LEU A 43 -4.40 -0.79 1.62
CA LEU A 43 -3.96 -2.04 2.24
C LEU A 43 -3.87 -1.93 3.76
N ILE A 44 -3.34 -0.82 4.28
CA ILE A 44 -3.26 -0.55 5.73
C ILE A 44 -4.67 -0.50 6.32
N GLY A 45 -5.60 0.19 5.66
CA GLY A 45 -7.00 0.23 6.10
C GLY A 45 -7.66 -1.15 6.15
N LEU A 46 -7.43 -1.99 5.13
CA LEU A 46 -7.94 -3.37 5.11
C LEU A 46 -7.33 -4.27 6.19
N GLY A 47 -6.08 -4.00 6.58
CA GLY A 47 -5.38 -4.74 7.63
C GLY A 47 -5.72 -4.29 9.05
N MET A 48 -6.35 -3.13 9.21
CA MET A 48 -6.61 -2.53 10.52
C MET A 48 -7.70 -3.31 11.27
N PRO A 49 -7.44 -3.76 12.51
CA PRO A 49 -8.47 -4.42 13.32
C PRO A 49 -9.52 -3.39 13.77
N VAL A 50 -10.80 -3.74 13.63
CA VAL A 50 -11.90 -2.96 14.21
C VAL A 50 -12.06 -3.36 15.67
N ARG A 51 -11.93 -2.39 16.58
CA ARG A 51 -12.26 -2.58 18.00
C ARG A 51 -13.67 -2.07 18.24
N GLN A 52 -14.50 -2.89 18.88
CA GLN A 52 -15.78 -2.42 19.41
C GLN A 52 -15.54 -1.81 20.80
N PRO A 53 -16.10 -0.62 21.09
CA PRO A 53 -16.06 -0.09 22.44
C PRO A 53 -16.82 -1.04 23.37
N VAL A 54 -16.26 -1.27 24.56
CA VAL A 54 -16.94 -2.02 25.62
C VAL A 54 -17.79 -1.01 26.38
N ASN A 55 -19.11 -1.22 26.38
CA ASN A 55 -20.07 -0.46 27.19
C ASN A 55 -20.03 -0.89 28.65
#